data_AF-A0A966K902-F1
#
_entry.id   AF-A0A966K902-F1
#
_cell.length_a   1.000
_cell.length_b   1.000
_cell.length_c   1.000
_cell.angle_alpha   90.00
_cell.angle_beta   90.00
_cell.angle_gamma   90.00
#
_symmetry.space_group_name_H-M   'P 1'
#
loop_
_entity.id
_entity.type
_entity.pdbx_description
1 polymer ?
#
loop_
_entity_poly.entity_id
_entity_poly.type
_entity_poly.pdbx_seq_one_letter_code
_entity_poly.pdbx_strand_id
1 'polypeptide(L)'
;MTKAYDPNQKQKSADKTSRIPIKIVPIEEVLKKPDWIRVKAASGNSRFHEIKKILRENQLVTVCEEASCPNIGECFGKGTATFMIMGDKCTRRCPFCDVGH
;
A
#
# COMPACT_ATOMS: atom_id res chain seq x y z
N MET A 1 -1.86 -26.91 0.62
CA MET A 1 -3.27 -26.73 0.19
C MET A 1 -3.38 -25.36 -0.46
N THR A 2 -3.55 -25.29 -1.77
CA THR A 2 -3.81 -24.03 -2.49
C THR A 2 -5.16 -23.48 -2.03
N LYS A 3 -5.19 -22.30 -1.42
CA LYS A 3 -6.43 -21.60 -1.04
C LYS A 3 -7.33 -21.48 -2.29
N ALA A 4 -8.62 -21.80 -2.15
CA ALA A 4 -9.60 -21.60 -3.21
C ALA A 4 -9.66 -20.09 -3.58
N TYR A 5 -9.89 -19.78 -4.86
CA TYR A 5 -10.02 -18.39 -5.31
C TYR A 5 -11.30 -17.77 -4.77
N ASP A 6 -11.16 -16.64 -4.07
CA ASP A 6 -12.27 -15.77 -3.70
C ASP A 6 -12.09 -14.39 -4.37
N PRO A 7 -12.99 -13.97 -5.29
CA PRO A 7 -12.94 -12.65 -5.92
C PRO A 7 -13.30 -11.52 -4.94
N ASN A 8 -13.94 -11.81 -3.82
CA ASN A 8 -14.29 -10.82 -2.79
C ASN A 8 -13.16 -10.61 -1.78
N GLN A 9 -12.16 -11.48 -1.75
CA GLN A 9 -10.99 -11.31 -0.91
C GLN A 9 -10.00 -10.32 -1.54
N LYS A 10 -9.59 -9.31 -0.77
CA LYS A 10 -8.53 -8.37 -1.17
C LYS A 10 -7.18 -9.07 -1.17
N GLN A 11 -6.63 -9.30 -2.35
CA GLN A 11 -5.34 -9.97 -2.58
C GLN A 11 -4.21 -8.94 -2.63
N LYS A 12 -3.14 -9.15 -1.85
CA LYS A 12 -1.92 -8.31 -1.88
C LYS A 12 -0.69 -9.17 -2.19
N SER A 13 0.41 -8.50 -2.57
CA SER A 13 1.73 -9.12 -2.77
C SER A 13 1.69 -10.39 -3.65
N ALA A 14 2.20 -11.53 -3.16
CA ALA A 14 2.25 -12.79 -3.92
C ALA A 14 0.87 -13.30 -4.36
N ASP A 15 -0.16 -13.13 -3.53
CA ASP A 15 -1.53 -13.55 -3.87
C ASP A 15 -2.06 -12.74 -5.06
N LYS A 16 -1.75 -11.43 -5.10
CA LYS A 16 -2.12 -10.54 -6.20
C LYS A 16 -1.45 -10.96 -7.52
N THR A 17 -0.19 -11.36 -7.48
CA THR A 17 0.62 -11.58 -8.68
C THR A 17 0.61 -13.03 -9.18
N SER A 18 0.17 -13.99 -8.37
CA SER A 18 0.11 -15.43 -8.67
C SER A 18 -0.52 -15.77 -10.05
N ARG A 19 -1.55 -15.03 -10.46
CA ARG A 19 -2.32 -15.25 -11.70
C ARG A 19 -1.88 -14.41 -12.90
N ILE A 20 -0.83 -13.59 -12.79
CA ILE A 20 -0.35 -12.78 -13.92
C ILE A 20 0.26 -13.71 -15.00
N PRO A 21 0.05 -13.42 -16.31
CA PRO A 21 0.66 -14.19 -17.40
C PRO A 21 2.19 -14.17 -17.36
N ILE A 22 2.77 -12.99 -17.14
CA ILE A 22 4.20 -12.78 -16.99
C ILE A 22 4.59 -13.12 -15.55
N LYS A 23 5.46 -14.11 -15.37
CA LYS A 23 5.92 -14.57 -14.05
C LYS A 23 6.98 -13.64 -13.49
N ILE A 24 6.78 -13.24 -12.23
CA ILE A 24 7.77 -12.51 -11.45
C ILE A 24 8.74 -13.56 -10.92
N VAL A 25 9.97 -13.54 -11.42
CA VAL A 25 11.03 -14.43 -10.93
C VAL A 25 11.47 -13.90 -9.56
N PRO A 26 11.38 -14.70 -8.49
CA PRO A 26 11.89 -14.30 -7.18
C PRO A 26 13.39 -14.08 -7.27
N ILE A 27 13.87 -12.99 -6.67
CA ILE A 27 15.30 -12.79 -6.48
C ILE A 27 15.73 -13.77 -5.38
N GLU A 28 16.74 -14.60 -5.64
CA GLU A 28 17.24 -15.61 -4.69
C GLU A 28 17.74 -14.99 -3.39
N GLU A 29 18.35 -13.80 -3.49
CA GLU A 29 18.83 -13.03 -2.35
C GLU A 29 18.17 -11.64 -2.30
N VAL A 30 17.40 -11.37 -1.25
CA VAL A 30 16.77 -10.06 -1.05
C VAL A 30 17.83 -9.04 -0.68
N LEU A 31 18.16 -8.16 -1.62
CA LEU A 31 19.07 -7.05 -1.39
C LEU A 31 18.52 -6.11 -0.31
N LYS A 32 19.35 -5.78 0.67
CA LYS A 32 19.00 -4.78 1.69
C LYS A 32 18.82 -3.41 1.03
N LYS A 33 17.78 -2.69 1.47
CA LYS A 33 17.60 -1.29 1.09
C LYS A 33 18.80 -0.47 1.60
N PRO A 34 19.44 0.36 0.73
CA PRO A 34 20.50 1.27 1.14
C PRO A 34 20.04 2.19 2.27
N ASP A 35 20.99 2.70 3.07
CA ASP A 35 20.63 3.51 4.24
C ASP A 35 19.98 4.85 3.86
N TRP A 36 20.33 5.43 2.70
CA TRP A 36 19.83 6.73 2.25
C TRP A 36 18.34 6.75 1.86
N ILE A 37 17.71 5.59 1.58
CA ILE A 37 16.28 5.52 1.20
C ILE A 37 15.36 5.26 2.40
N ARG A 38 15.91 5.14 3.61
CA ARG A 38 15.12 4.87 4.82
C ARG A 38 14.51 6.16 5.36
N VAL A 39 13.19 6.13 5.55
CA VAL A 39 12.42 7.21 6.14
C VAL A 39 12.27 7.02 7.64
N LYS A 40 12.13 8.14 8.37
CA LYS A 40 11.79 8.12 9.80
C LYS A 40 10.28 7.95 9.97
N ALA A 41 9.87 7.34 11.08
CA ALA A 41 8.46 7.29 11.47
C ALA A 41 7.90 8.70 11.68
N ALA A 42 6.57 8.84 11.59
CA ALA A 42 5.90 10.11 11.84
C ALA A 42 6.25 10.63 13.25
N SER A 43 6.58 11.92 13.35
CA SER A 43 6.82 12.57 14.64
C SER A 43 5.53 12.62 15.45
N GLY A 44 5.61 12.41 16.77
CA GLY A 44 4.46 12.48 17.67
C GLY A 44 3.76 13.84 17.68
N ASN A 45 4.47 14.91 17.34
CA ASN A 45 3.93 16.28 17.26
C ASN A 45 3.39 16.64 15.87
N SER A 46 3.35 15.69 14.92
CA SER A 46 2.85 15.94 13.56
C SER A 46 1.34 15.74 13.45
N ARG A 47 0.73 16.25 12.37
CA ARG A 47 -0.71 16.05 12.07
C ARG A 47 -1.05 14.64 11.56
N PHE A 48 -0.11 13.70 11.63
CA PHE A 48 -0.29 12.34 11.11
C PHE A 48 -1.53 11.64 11.67
N HIS A 49 -1.69 11.65 13.00
CA HIS A 49 -2.81 10.98 13.66
C HIS A 49 -4.15 11.70 13.42
N GLU A 50 -4.14 13.03 13.31
CA GLU A 50 -5.30 13.84 12.98
C GLU A 50 -5.85 13.46 11.59
N ILE A 51 -4.99 13.51 10.56
CA ILE A 51 -5.38 13.15 9.19
C ILE A 51 -5.84 11.69 9.11
N LYS A 52 -5.10 10.78 9.75
CA LYS A 52 -5.49 9.36 9.78
C LYS A 52 -6.86 9.15 10.42
N LYS A 53 -7.18 9.89 11.49
CA LYS A 53 -8.50 9.85 12.14
C LYS A 53 -9.60 10.35 11.22
N ILE A 54 -9.42 11.53 10.62
CA ILE A 54 -10.40 12.13 9.68
C ILE A 54 -10.70 11.17 8.52
N LEU A 55 -9.67 10.56 7.93
CA LEU A 55 -9.84 9.61 6.81
C LEU A 55 -10.69 8.39 7.22
N ARG A 56 -10.49 7.87 8.44
CA ARG A 56 -11.25 6.72 8.96
C ARG A 56 -12.69 7.07 9.29
N GLU A 57 -12.90 8.23 9.91
CA GLU A 57 -14.25 8.74 10.24
C GLU A 57 -15.10 8.95 8.99
N ASN A 58 -14.48 9.41 7.89
CA ASN A 58 -15.17 9.65 6.63
C ASN A 58 -15.13 8.46 5.67
N GLN A 59 -14.64 7.29 6.11
CA GLN A 59 -14.54 6.07 5.29
C GLN A 59 -13.81 6.29 3.94
N LEU A 60 -12.79 7.15 3.93
CA LEU A 60 -12.04 7.51 2.73
C LEU A 60 -10.84 6.58 2.54
N VAL A 61 -10.57 6.24 1.28
CA VAL A 61 -9.42 5.43 0.87
C VAL A 61 -8.33 6.34 0.31
N THR A 62 -7.07 6.06 0.63
CA THR A 62 -5.93 6.81 0.11
C THR A 62 -4.89 5.88 -0.49
N VAL A 63 -4.21 6.33 -1.54
CA VAL A 63 -3.06 5.60 -2.08
C VAL A 63 -1.88 5.61 -1.10
N CYS A 64 -1.83 6.60 -0.21
CA CYS A 64 -0.83 6.70 0.85
C CYS A 64 -0.83 5.45 1.74
N GLU A 65 -2.01 4.97 2.13
CA GLU A 65 -2.16 3.74 2.92
C GLU A 65 -2.16 2.49 2.04
N GLU A 66 -2.88 2.50 0.91
CA GLU A 66 -3.10 1.29 0.11
C GLU A 66 -1.87 0.79 -0.64
N ALA A 67 -0.98 1.69 -1.02
CA ALA A 67 0.27 1.38 -1.71
C ALA A 67 1.48 1.29 -0.78
N SER A 68 1.27 1.29 0.55
CA SER A 68 2.35 1.23 1.56
C SER A 68 3.41 2.33 1.36
N CYS A 69 2.96 3.56 1.10
CA CYS A 69 3.85 4.67 0.74
C CYS A 69 4.79 5.03 1.91
N PRO A 70 6.12 5.06 1.70
CA PRO A 70 7.07 5.40 2.77
C PRO A 70 6.90 6.85 3.26
N ASN A 71 6.40 7.75 2.41
CA ASN A 71 6.27 9.17 2.74
C ASN A 71 4.98 9.52 3.50
N ILE A 72 4.15 8.53 3.87
CA ILE A 72 2.87 8.77 4.56
C ILE A 72 3.03 9.59 5.84
N GLY A 73 4.13 9.39 6.60
CA GLY A 73 4.45 10.14 7.81
C GLY A 73 4.63 11.64 7.54
N GLU A 74 5.37 11.97 6.47
CA GLU A 74 5.62 13.35 6.05
C GLU A 74 4.37 13.99 5.45
N CYS A 75 3.70 13.30 4.53
CA CYS A 75 2.54 13.83 3.82
C CYS A 75 1.39 14.13 4.80
N PHE A 76 0.98 13.15 5.62
CA PHE A 76 -0.08 13.38 6.60
C PHE A 76 0.37 14.35 7.68
N GLY A 77 1.65 14.34 8.07
CA GLY A 77 2.21 15.31 9.01
C GLY A 77 2.06 16.76 8.56
N LYS A 78 2.11 17.01 7.24
CA LYS A 78 1.86 18.31 6.59
C LYS A 78 0.39 18.56 6.25
N GLY A 79 -0.53 17.64 6.57
CA GLY A 79 -1.95 17.77 6.24
C GLY A 79 -2.29 17.44 4.77
N THR A 80 -1.44 16.68 4.07
CA THR A 80 -1.63 16.30 2.66
C THR A 80 -1.95 14.81 2.54
N ALA A 81 -2.97 14.47 1.74
CA ALA A 81 -3.31 13.09 1.39
C ALA A 81 -3.72 13.00 -0.09
N THR A 82 -3.51 11.83 -0.70
CA THR A 82 -3.94 11.54 -2.07
C THR A 82 -5.02 10.47 -2.03
N PHE A 83 -6.24 10.86 -2.40
CA PHE A 83 -7.43 10.03 -2.31
C PHE A 83 -7.55 9.03 -3.47
N MET A 84 -8.18 7.90 -3.18
CA MET A 84 -8.65 6.94 -4.17
C MET A 84 -10.18 6.96 -4.18
N ILE A 85 -10.77 7.26 -5.34
CA ILE A 85 -12.22 7.52 -5.45
C ILE A 85 -13.07 6.26 -5.68
N MET A 86 -12.48 5.16 -6.19
CA MET A 86 -13.20 3.93 -6.55
C MET A 86 -12.92 2.78 -5.56
N GLY A 87 -12.67 3.12 -4.30
CA GLY A 87 -12.36 2.15 -3.25
C GLY A 87 -10.91 1.69 -3.24
N ASP A 88 -10.67 0.56 -2.59
CA ASP A 88 -9.35 0.06 -2.19
C ASP A 88 -8.87 -1.17 -2.98
N LYS A 89 -9.67 -1.61 -3.97
CA LYS A 89 -9.39 -2.74 -4.86
C LYS A 89 -9.24 -2.28 -6.30
N CYS A 90 -8.21 -2.80 -6.95
CA CYS A 90 -7.93 -2.55 -8.36
C CYS A 90 -8.19 -3.83 -9.17
N THR A 91 -8.97 -3.72 -10.24
CA THR A 91 -9.22 -4.83 -11.17
C THR A 91 -7.98 -5.25 -11.96
N ARG A 92 -6.89 -4.46 -11.91
CA ARG A 92 -5.60 -4.76 -12.52
C ARG A 92 -4.61 -5.31 -11.47
N ARG A 93 -3.63 -6.07 -11.95
CA ARG A 93 -2.62 -6.75 -11.13
C ARG A 93 -1.20 -6.29 -11.46
N CYS A 94 -0.93 -4.98 -11.46
CA CYS A 94 0.42 -4.48 -11.77
C CYS A 94 1.47 -5.05 -10.77
N PRO A 95 2.54 -5.72 -11.22
CA PRO A 95 3.54 -6.37 -10.35
C PRO A 95 4.20 -5.49 -9.29
N PHE A 96 4.38 -4.20 -9.60
CA PHE A 96 5.05 -3.22 -8.73
C PHE A 96 4.10 -2.55 -7.73
N CYS A 97 2.79 -2.69 -7.91
CA CYS A 97 1.79 -1.92 -7.17
C CYS A 97 1.28 -2.74 -5.98
N ASP A 98 1.22 -2.12 -4.80
CA ASP A 98 0.78 -2.80 -3.56
C ASP A 98 -0.72 -2.63 -3.24
N VAL A 99 -1.44 -1.83 -4.05
CA VAL A 99 -2.91 -1.73 -3.98
C VAL A 99 -3.52 -3.11 -4.19
N GLY A 100 -4.50 -3.48 -3.37
CA GLY A 100 -5.12 -4.80 -3.43
C GLY A 100 -5.84 -5.06 -4.75
N HIS A 101 -5.96 -6.34 -5.10
CA HIS A 101 -6.85 -6.82 -6.16
C HIS A 101 -8.07 -7.50 -5.54
#